data_AF-A0AAN8J6M4-F1
#
_entry.id   AF-A0AAN8J6M4-F1
#
_cell.length_a   1.000
_cell.length_b   1.000
_cell.length_c   1.000
_cell.angle_alpha   90.00
_cell.angle_beta   90.00
_cell.angle_gamma   90.00
#
_symmetry.space_group_name_H-M   'P 1'
#
loop_
_entity.id
_entity.type
_entity.pdbx_description
1 polymer ?
#
loop_
_entity_poly.entity_id
_entity_poly.type
_entity_poly.pdbx_seq_one_letter_code
_entity_poly.pdbx_strand_id
1 'polypeptide(L)'
;MASFSYSEPNQNPWINEDKSLTSIKNALILGEKTGHIRKRYDDDSCDKSSSNFDEEALPSLKLMSVQREISKKRRELNEVKLQIQKRMQDKETHDITHIDKLESKIQNVKELNNHLQSILSCKDQVVNRLQQPLVGDYIKIDAAYHRYVSELFPLVTPLLGDLNMHLDNISWIKSTNFPEGRTKLESVLTELSSAIAGLQSQYQALCQMRKGMNDMYIASANNR
;
A
#
# COMPACT_ATOMS: atom_id res chain seq x y z
N MET A 1 31.65 -51.27 66.80
CA MET A 1 33.03 -51.66 66.42
C MET A 1 33.36 -50.91 65.15
N ALA A 2 34.38 -50.05 65.22
CA ALA A 2 34.72 -49.09 64.18
C ALA A 2 35.33 -49.77 62.94
N SER A 3 34.82 -49.41 61.78
CA SER A 3 35.37 -49.74 60.46
C SER A 3 36.64 -48.94 60.20
N PHE A 4 37.80 -49.62 60.16
CA PHE A 4 39.06 -49.03 59.73
C PHE A 4 39.11 -48.99 58.20
N SER A 5 39.09 -47.77 57.66
CA SER A 5 39.44 -47.47 56.28
C SER A 5 40.94 -47.67 56.08
N TYR A 6 41.34 -48.54 55.17
CA TYR A 6 42.68 -48.49 54.59
C TYR A 6 42.57 -47.86 53.20
N SER A 7 43.15 -46.67 53.07
CA SER A 7 43.35 -45.97 51.82
C SER A 7 44.28 -46.77 50.91
N GLU A 8 43.84 -47.07 49.70
CA GLU A 8 44.72 -47.60 48.65
C GLU A 8 45.83 -46.57 48.32
N PRO A 9 47.07 -47.02 48.11
CA PRO A 9 48.11 -46.13 47.61
C PRO A 9 47.76 -45.73 46.18
N ASN A 10 47.70 -44.41 45.97
CA ASN A 10 47.41 -43.72 44.73
C ASN A 10 48.26 -44.28 43.56
N GLN A 11 47.69 -45.23 42.82
CA GLN A 11 48.33 -45.86 41.67
C GLN A 11 48.20 -44.88 40.51
N ASN A 12 49.32 -44.23 40.17
CA ASN A 12 49.39 -43.23 39.12
C ASN A 12 48.94 -43.85 37.77
N PRO A 13 47.82 -43.42 37.17
CA PRO A 13 47.20 -44.07 36.01
C PRO A 13 48.01 -43.92 34.71
N TRP A 14 49.16 -43.26 34.76
CA TRP A 14 50.09 -43.07 33.63
C TRP A 14 51.28 -44.04 33.65
N ILE A 15 51.44 -44.86 34.69
CA ILE A 15 52.46 -45.91 34.71
C ILE A 15 51.83 -47.20 34.19
N ASN A 16 51.77 -47.29 32.86
CA ASN A 16 51.60 -48.59 32.22
C ASN A 16 52.96 -49.28 32.36
N GLU A 17 53.10 -50.25 33.28
CA GLU A 17 54.30 -51.11 33.34
C GLU A 17 54.34 -51.98 32.08
N ASP A 18 54.81 -51.39 31.00
CA ASP A 18 55.05 -52.10 29.76
C ASP A 18 56.18 -53.10 30.01
N LYS A 19 55.93 -54.40 29.84
CA LYS A 19 56.92 -55.47 30.08
C LYS A 19 58.22 -55.26 29.29
N SER A 20 58.16 -54.48 28.22
CA SER A 20 59.31 -54.04 27.41
C SER A 20 60.29 -53.15 28.21
N LEU A 21 59.78 -52.33 29.14
CA LEU A 21 60.56 -51.38 29.94
C LEU A 21 61.21 -52.04 31.16
N THR A 22 60.70 -53.18 31.63
CA THR A 22 61.31 -53.93 32.75
C THR A 22 62.72 -54.41 32.40
N SER A 23 62.92 -54.90 31.18
CA SER A 23 64.24 -55.37 30.70
C SER A 23 65.24 -54.21 30.58
N ILE A 24 64.78 -53.06 30.09
CA ILE A 24 65.61 -51.85 29.95
C ILE A 24 65.94 -51.26 31.33
N LYS A 25 64.98 -51.24 32.25
CA LYS A 25 65.19 -50.82 33.65
C LYS A 25 66.22 -51.71 34.34
N ASN A 26 66.15 -53.03 34.16
CA ASN A 26 67.14 -53.96 34.70
C ASN A 26 68.53 -53.74 34.09
N ALA A 27 68.61 -53.47 32.78
CA ALA A 27 69.88 -53.14 32.11
C ALA A 27 70.46 -51.80 32.59
N LEU A 28 69.62 -50.79 32.84
CA LEU A 28 70.04 -49.50 33.40
C LEU A 28 70.55 -49.65 34.84
N ILE A 29 69.86 -50.43 35.67
CA ILE A 29 70.30 -50.73 37.05
C ILE A 29 71.61 -51.52 37.03
N LEU A 30 71.77 -52.44 36.08
CA LEU A 30 73.03 -53.18 35.91
C LEU A 30 74.16 -52.23 35.46
N GLY A 31 73.90 -51.33 34.51
CA GLY A 31 74.85 -50.32 34.05
C GLY A 31 75.24 -49.30 35.13
N GLU A 32 74.33 -48.98 36.05
CA GLU A 32 74.62 -48.19 37.26
C GLU A 32 75.52 -48.99 38.23
N LYS A 33 75.22 -50.28 38.46
CA LYS A 33 76.02 -51.17 39.31
C LYS A 33 77.42 -51.45 38.76
N THR A 34 77.58 -51.52 37.45
CA THR A 34 78.89 -51.71 36.80
C THR A 34 79.66 -50.39 36.68
N GLY A 35 79.09 -49.26 37.12
CA GLY A 35 79.73 -47.95 37.07
C GLY A 35 79.83 -47.35 35.66
N HIS A 36 79.13 -47.92 34.68
CA HIS A 36 79.13 -47.45 33.29
C HIS A 36 78.11 -46.34 33.04
N ILE A 37 77.19 -46.12 34.00
CA ILE A 37 76.17 -45.09 33.96
C ILE A 37 76.21 -44.28 35.26
N ARG A 38 76.37 -42.96 35.16
CA ARG A 38 76.35 -42.04 36.31
C ARG A 38 74.91 -41.89 36.80
N LYS A 39 74.69 -42.13 38.10
CA LYS A 39 73.39 -41.98 38.77
C LYS A 39 72.87 -40.56 38.56
N ARG A 40 71.71 -40.44 37.93
CA ARG A 40 71.08 -39.15 37.65
C ARG A 40 70.09 -38.84 38.77
N TYR A 41 70.59 -38.47 39.94
CA TYR A 41 69.83 -37.75 40.94
C TYR A 41 70.71 -36.64 41.53
N ASP A 42 70.18 -35.43 41.34
CA ASP A 42 70.45 -34.17 42.03
C ASP A 42 71.88 -33.61 41.96
N ASP A 43 72.13 -32.82 40.92
CA ASP A 43 73.18 -31.80 40.93
C ASP A 43 72.58 -30.50 40.38
N ASP A 44 72.03 -29.71 41.30
CA ASP A 44 71.68 -28.32 41.10
C ASP A 44 72.99 -27.51 41.20
N SER A 45 73.33 -26.80 40.12
CA SER A 45 74.34 -25.72 40.00
C SER A 45 75.66 -26.04 39.29
N CYS A 46 75.79 -25.52 38.07
CA CYS A 46 76.91 -24.69 37.54
C CYS A 46 76.90 -24.77 35.99
N ASP A 47 76.21 -23.87 35.30
CA ASP A 47 76.67 -22.54 34.87
C ASP A 47 77.63 -22.55 33.65
N LYS A 48 77.10 -21.95 32.57
CA LYS A 48 77.75 -21.27 31.43
C LYS A 48 79.20 -21.66 31.08
N SER A 49 79.35 -22.39 29.96
CA SER A 49 80.42 -22.24 28.96
C SER A 49 80.14 -23.22 27.82
N SER A 50 79.40 -22.84 26.78
CA SER A 50 79.95 -22.73 25.42
C SER A 50 78.95 -21.99 24.52
N SER A 51 78.92 -20.66 24.64
CA SER A 51 78.65 -19.80 23.48
C SER A 51 79.95 -19.69 22.65
N ASN A 52 79.79 -19.49 21.34
CA ASN A 52 80.81 -19.19 20.32
C ASN A 52 81.06 -20.34 19.31
N PHE A 53 80.03 -20.64 18.52
CA PHE A 53 80.20 -21.12 17.14
C PHE A 53 79.56 -20.08 16.21
N ASP A 54 80.22 -18.93 16.10
CA ASP A 54 80.15 -18.10 14.90
C ASP A 54 81.51 -18.37 14.22
N GLU A 55 81.66 -18.66 12.93
CA GLU A 55 81.36 -17.70 11.88
C GLU A 55 81.70 -18.32 10.51
N GLU A 56 80.99 -19.37 10.11
CA GLU A 56 80.77 -19.68 8.70
C GLU A 56 79.47 -20.45 8.65
N ALA A 57 78.40 -19.78 8.21
CA ALA A 57 77.05 -20.31 8.22
C ALA A 57 77.02 -21.67 7.53
N LEU A 58 77.06 -22.76 8.33
CA LEU A 58 76.89 -24.12 7.86
C LEU A 58 75.69 -24.09 6.90
N PRO A 59 75.85 -24.52 5.64
CA PRO A 59 74.79 -24.41 4.63
C PRO A 59 73.44 -24.99 5.11
N SER A 60 73.50 -25.97 6.01
CA SER A 60 72.34 -26.56 6.69
C SER A 60 71.59 -25.60 7.63
N LEU A 61 72.28 -24.74 8.40
CA LEU A 61 71.66 -23.79 9.32
C LEU A 61 70.97 -22.64 8.56
N LYS A 62 71.59 -22.16 7.47
CA LYS A 62 70.97 -21.21 6.54
C LYS A 62 69.75 -21.82 5.83
N LEU A 63 69.82 -23.11 5.47
CA LEU A 63 68.67 -23.82 4.91
C LEU A 63 67.54 -23.96 5.94
N MET A 64 67.86 -24.28 7.20
CA MET A 64 66.86 -24.39 8.28
C MET A 64 66.18 -23.04 8.58
N SER A 65 66.91 -21.92 8.57
CA SER A 65 66.30 -20.60 8.76
C SER A 65 65.36 -20.24 7.61
N VAL A 66 65.78 -20.46 6.36
CA VAL A 66 64.94 -20.27 5.17
C VAL A 66 63.70 -21.18 5.20
N GLN A 67 63.84 -22.45 5.57
CA GLN A 67 62.70 -23.37 5.73
C GLN A 67 61.72 -22.91 6.80
N ARG A 68 62.22 -22.34 7.91
CA ARG A 68 61.39 -21.76 8.98
C ARG A 68 60.63 -20.52 8.50
N GLU A 69 61.28 -19.65 7.74
CA GLU A 69 60.65 -18.48 7.13
C GLU A 69 59.59 -18.86 6.10
N ILE A 70 59.90 -19.81 5.21
CA ILE A 70 58.93 -20.37 4.25
C ILE A 70 57.74 -20.98 4.99
N SER A 71 57.99 -21.72 6.07
CA SER A 71 56.93 -22.32 6.89
C SER A 71 56.07 -21.27 7.58
N LYS A 72 56.67 -20.16 8.04
CA LYS A 72 55.94 -19.01 8.61
C LYS A 72 55.06 -18.35 7.54
N LYS A 73 55.62 -18.07 6.37
CA LYS A 73 54.88 -17.48 5.24
C LYS A 73 53.76 -18.39 4.73
N ARG A 74 53.97 -19.71 4.70
CA ARG A 74 52.93 -20.69 4.36
C ARG A 74 51.79 -20.68 5.38
N ARG A 75 52.08 -20.55 6.67
CA ARG A 75 51.06 -20.42 7.72
C ARG A 75 50.25 -19.14 7.56
N GLU A 76 50.92 -18.00 7.35
CA GLU A 76 50.27 -16.71 7.08
C GLU A 76 49.35 -16.79 5.84
N LEU A 77 49.83 -17.39 4.76
CA LEU A 77 49.06 -17.56 3.52
C LEU A 77 47.86 -18.50 3.70
N ASN A 78 48.01 -19.57 4.46
CA ASN A 78 46.90 -20.48 4.75
C ASN A 78 45.83 -19.82 5.62
N GLU A 79 46.22 -18.99 6.60
CA GLU A 79 45.28 -18.22 7.42
C GLU A 79 44.48 -17.25 6.55
N VAL A 80 45.15 -16.48 5.68
CA VAL A 80 44.46 -15.57 4.75
C VAL A 80 43.53 -16.34 3.81
N LYS A 81 43.96 -17.47 3.25
CA LYS A 81 43.10 -18.33 2.41
C LYS A 81 41.87 -18.81 3.16
N LEU A 82 42.02 -19.23 4.41
CA LEU A 82 40.89 -19.67 5.24
C LEU A 82 39.91 -18.53 5.50
N GLN A 83 40.40 -17.32 5.78
CA GLN A 83 39.54 -16.15 5.96
C GLN A 83 38.77 -15.79 4.68
N ILE A 84 39.43 -15.87 3.52
CA ILE A 84 38.77 -15.65 2.22
C ILE A 84 37.69 -16.70 2.00
N GLN A 85 37.97 -17.98 2.25
CA GLN A 85 37.00 -19.06 2.09
C GLN A 85 35.79 -18.88 3.02
N LYS A 86 36.03 -18.52 4.28
CA LYS A 86 34.95 -18.21 5.24
C LYS A 86 34.05 -17.08 4.74
N ARG A 87 34.63 -15.99 4.25
CA ARG A 87 33.86 -14.85 3.70
C ARG A 87 33.13 -15.19 2.42
N MET A 88 33.71 -16.05 1.57
CA MET A 88 33.06 -16.52 0.35
C MET A 88 31.84 -17.36 0.68
N GLN A 89 31.99 -18.31 1.60
CA GLN A 89 30.89 -19.14 2.08
C GLN A 89 29.81 -18.29 2.76
N ASP A 90 30.20 -17.35 3.63
CA ASP A 90 29.28 -16.41 4.27
C ASP A 90 28.49 -15.60 3.24
N LYS A 91 29.15 -15.09 2.19
CA LYS A 91 28.49 -14.39 1.08
C LYS A 91 27.51 -15.28 0.31
N GLU A 92 27.87 -16.54 0.03
CA GLU A 92 26.98 -17.50 -0.64
C GLU A 92 25.75 -17.83 0.21
N THR A 93 25.94 -17.95 1.53
CA THR A 93 24.86 -18.23 2.47
C THR A 93 24.19 -16.98 3.03
N HIS A 94 24.62 -15.79 2.63
CA HIS A 94 24.26 -14.53 3.27
C HIS A 94 22.74 -14.30 3.25
N ASP A 95 22.14 -14.63 2.11
CA ASP A 95 20.72 -14.49 1.84
C ASP A 95 19.80 -15.35 2.72
N ILE A 96 20.34 -16.42 3.32
CA ILE A 96 19.57 -17.40 4.11
C ILE A 96 20.02 -17.49 5.58
N THR A 97 21.23 -17.04 5.90
CA THR A 97 21.79 -17.07 7.27
C THR A 97 21.58 -15.76 8.02
N HIS A 98 21.50 -14.63 7.31
CA HIS A 98 21.28 -13.33 7.95
C HIS A 98 19.79 -13.06 8.14
N ILE A 99 19.41 -12.86 9.41
CA ILE A 99 18.04 -12.62 9.84
C ILE A 99 17.47 -11.38 9.15
N ASP A 100 18.25 -10.30 9.01
CA ASP A 100 17.80 -9.06 8.36
C ASP A 100 17.34 -9.28 6.90
N LYS A 101 18.08 -10.11 6.14
CA LYS A 101 17.73 -10.44 4.76
C LYS A 101 16.49 -11.33 4.71
N LEU A 102 16.39 -12.28 5.62
CA LEU A 102 15.24 -13.17 5.71
C LEU A 102 13.98 -12.40 6.11
N GLU A 103 14.08 -11.49 7.08
CA GLU A 103 13.00 -10.62 7.52
C GLU A 103 12.51 -9.70 6.40
N SER A 104 13.43 -9.08 5.65
CA SER A 104 13.08 -8.30 4.46
C SER A 104 12.36 -9.14 3.40
N LYS A 105 12.83 -10.35 3.12
CA LYS A 105 12.15 -11.27 2.18
C LYS A 105 10.75 -11.66 2.68
N ILE A 106 10.62 -11.98 3.97
CA ILE A 106 9.33 -12.30 4.60
C ILE A 106 8.38 -11.11 4.51
N GLN A 107 8.86 -9.89 4.76
CA GLN A 107 8.04 -8.69 4.70
C GLN A 107 7.54 -8.44 3.28
N ASN A 108 8.40 -8.57 2.26
CA ASN A 108 8.01 -8.43 0.87
C ASN A 108 6.96 -9.48 0.46
N VAL A 109 7.13 -10.73 0.90
CA VAL A 109 6.16 -11.81 0.62
C VAL A 109 4.82 -11.55 1.33
N LYS A 110 4.85 -11.05 2.57
CA LYS A 110 3.64 -10.66 3.31
C LYS A 110 2.90 -9.52 2.63
N GLU A 111 3.63 -8.50 2.19
CA GLU A 111 3.06 -7.37 1.44
C GLU A 111 2.39 -7.84 0.15
N LEU A 112 3.09 -8.67 -0.64
CA LEU A 112 2.52 -9.28 -1.85
C LEU A 112 1.26 -10.09 -1.54
N ASN A 113 1.29 -10.89 -0.47
CA ASN A 113 0.12 -11.67 -0.04
C ASN A 113 -1.06 -10.76 0.33
N ASN A 114 -0.82 -9.67 1.08
CA ASN A 114 -1.85 -8.70 1.43
C ASN A 114 -2.46 -8.03 0.18
N HIS A 115 -1.64 -7.69 -0.82
CA HIS A 115 -2.13 -7.17 -2.09
C HIS A 115 -3.00 -8.19 -2.83
N LEU A 116 -2.56 -9.45 -2.90
CA LEU A 116 -3.33 -10.52 -3.54
C LEU A 116 -4.66 -10.79 -2.81
N GLN A 117 -4.68 -10.77 -1.48
CA GLN A 117 -5.91 -10.89 -0.69
C GLN A 117 -6.86 -9.70 -0.95
N SER A 118 -6.33 -8.49 -1.07
CA SER A 118 -7.12 -7.30 -1.40
C SER A 118 -7.76 -7.42 -2.79
N ILE A 119 -7.01 -7.92 -3.78
CA ILE A 119 -7.52 -8.17 -5.13
C ILE A 119 -8.61 -9.25 -5.09
N LEU A 120 -8.41 -10.32 -4.33
CA LEU A 120 -9.39 -11.39 -4.19
C LEU A 120 -10.70 -10.87 -3.57
N SER A 121 -10.61 -10.08 -2.49
CA SER A 121 -11.78 -9.46 -1.87
C SER A 121 -12.51 -8.52 -2.84
N CYS A 122 -11.77 -7.73 -3.62
CA CYS A 122 -12.36 -6.87 -4.64
C CYS A 122 -13.08 -7.69 -5.72
N LYS A 123 -12.49 -8.79 -6.18
CA LYS A 123 -13.14 -9.71 -7.11
C LYS A 123 -14.44 -10.27 -6.52
N ASP A 124 -14.43 -10.73 -5.27
CA ASP A 124 -15.62 -11.28 -4.61
C ASP A 124 -16.71 -10.22 -4.45
N GLN A 125 -16.34 -8.97 -4.14
CA GLN A 125 -17.28 -7.84 -4.13
C GLN A 125 -17.90 -7.61 -5.51
N VAL A 126 -17.10 -7.59 -6.58
CA VAL A 126 -17.61 -7.40 -7.95
C VAL A 126 -18.53 -8.56 -8.36
N VAL A 127 -18.14 -9.80 -8.08
CA VAL A 127 -18.97 -10.99 -8.35
C VAL A 127 -20.29 -10.90 -7.60
N ASN A 128 -20.27 -10.54 -6.30
CA ASN A 128 -21.49 -10.35 -5.51
C ASN A 128 -22.39 -9.26 -6.10
N ARG A 129 -21.82 -8.14 -6.57
CA ARG A 129 -22.60 -7.08 -7.23
C ARG A 129 -23.18 -7.50 -8.57
N LEU A 130 -22.48 -8.34 -9.32
CA LEU A 130 -22.96 -8.88 -10.60
C LEU A 130 -24.00 -10.00 -10.43
N GLN A 131 -23.89 -10.79 -9.36
CA GLN A 131 -24.84 -11.84 -9.01
C GLN A 131 -26.11 -11.29 -8.37
N GLN A 132 -26.05 -10.13 -7.73
CA GLN A 132 -27.24 -9.45 -7.25
C GLN A 132 -28.17 -9.20 -8.44
N PRO A 133 -29.39 -9.77 -8.45
CA PRO A 133 -30.34 -9.46 -9.50
C PRO A 133 -30.54 -7.96 -9.48
N LEU A 134 -30.34 -7.31 -10.63
CA LEU A 134 -30.59 -5.89 -10.83
C LEU A 134 -32.10 -5.65 -10.69
N VAL A 135 -32.59 -5.60 -9.45
CA VAL A 135 -33.97 -5.33 -9.08
C VAL A 135 -34.09 -3.83 -8.83
N GLY A 136 -34.38 -3.09 -9.89
CA GLY A 136 -34.84 -1.71 -9.83
C GLY A 136 -35.64 -1.40 -11.08
N ASP A 137 -36.26 -0.23 -11.11
CA ASP A 137 -37.04 0.27 -12.25
C ASP A 137 -36.11 0.70 -13.39
N TYR A 138 -35.40 -0.27 -13.96
CA TYR A 138 -34.48 -0.06 -15.08
C TYR A 138 -35.16 -0.51 -16.37
N ILE A 139 -35.03 0.32 -17.40
CA ILE A 139 -35.45 -0.05 -18.74
C ILE A 139 -34.44 -1.09 -19.24
N LYS A 140 -34.89 -2.33 -19.44
CA LYS A 140 -34.08 -3.38 -20.06
C LYS A 140 -33.90 -3.03 -21.53
N ILE A 141 -32.68 -2.69 -21.92
CA ILE A 141 -32.33 -2.39 -23.31
C ILE A 141 -31.35 -3.47 -23.76
N ASP A 142 -31.51 -3.96 -24.99
CA ASP A 142 -30.53 -4.87 -25.57
C ASP A 142 -29.24 -4.11 -25.90
N ALA A 143 -28.09 -4.76 -25.78
CA ALA A 143 -26.78 -4.13 -25.93
C ALA A 143 -26.60 -3.47 -27.32
N ALA A 144 -27.26 -4.02 -28.34
CA ALA A 144 -27.29 -3.45 -29.69
C ALA A 144 -27.92 -2.04 -29.75
N TYR A 145 -28.83 -1.72 -28.82
CA TYR A 145 -29.59 -0.48 -28.81
C TYR A 145 -29.10 0.55 -27.79
N HIS A 146 -28.14 0.19 -26.91
CA HIS A 146 -27.58 1.11 -25.91
C HIS A 146 -27.01 2.39 -26.53
N ARG A 147 -26.33 2.29 -27.69
CA ARG A 147 -25.75 3.46 -28.35
C ARG A 147 -26.84 4.46 -28.77
N TYR A 148 -27.86 4.00 -29.49
CA TYR A 148 -28.96 4.86 -29.92
C TYR A 148 -29.72 5.47 -28.76
N VAL A 149 -29.92 4.71 -27.68
CA VAL A 149 -30.59 5.20 -26.48
C VAL A 149 -29.75 6.25 -25.75
N SER A 150 -28.42 6.07 -25.69
CA SER A 150 -27.52 7.05 -25.10
C SER A 150 -27.46 8.37 -25.88
N GLU A 151 -27.70 8.32 -27.20
CA GLU A 151 -27.81 9.51 -28.05
C GLU A 151 -29.20 10.16 -27.95
N LEU A 152 -30.26 9.37 -27.75
CA LEU A 152 -31.66 9.83 -27.68
C LEU A 152 -31.99 10.50 -26.33
N PHE A 153 -31.55 9.94 -25.20
CA PHE A 153 -31.90 10.46 -23.87
C PHE A 153 -31.51 11.94 -23.64
N PRO A 154 -30.31 12.40 -24.05
CA PRO A 154 -29.96 13.82 -23.97
C PRO A 154 -30.89 14.72 -24.78
N LEU A 155 -31.48 14.21 -25.87
CA LEU A 155 -32.45 14.94 -26.69
C LEU A 155 -33.85 14.99 -26.04
N VAL A 156 -34.26 13.89 -25.40
CA VAL A 156 -35.59 13.76 -24.77
C VAL A 156 -35.66 14.45 -23.41
N THR A 157 -34.56 14.51 -22.67
CA THR A 157 -34.49 15.15 -21.34
C THR A 157 -34.96 16.62 -21.33
N PRO A 158 -34.47 17.51 -22.21
CA PRO A 158 -34.96 18.89 -22.25
C PRO A 158 -36.44 18.96 -22.67
N LEU A 159 -36.86 18.10 -23.61
CA LEU A 159 -38.25 18.00 -24.06
C LEU A 159 -39.21 17.61 -22.93
N LEU A 160 -38.77 16.72 -22.03
CA LEU A 160 -39.55 16.32 -20.85
C LEU A 160 -39.57 17.42 -19.77
N GLY A 161 -38.48 18.17 -19.63
CA GLY A 161 -38.42 19.36 -18.76
C GLY A 161 -39.34 20.48 -19.26
N ASP A 162 -39.30 20.77 -20.56
CA ASP A 162 -40.11 21.78 -21.23
C ASP A 162 -41.58 21.36 -21.28
N LEU A 163 -41.88 20.06 -21.35
CA LEU A 163 -43.25 19.54 -21.32
C LEU A 163 -44.00 20.02 -20.08
N ASN A 164 -43.36 20.09 -18.92
CA ASN A 164 -44.00 20.58 -17.71
C ASN A 164 -44.36 22.07 -17.85
N MET A 165 -43.44 22.88 -18.40
CA MET A 165 -43.71 24.29 -18.71
C MET A 165 -44.82 24.44 -19.75
N HIS A 166 -44.87 23.57 -20.76
CA HIS A 166 -45.94 23.57 -21.76
C HIS A 166 -47.29 23.17 -21.16
N LEU A 167 -47.33 22.19 -20.26
CA LEU A 167 -48.55 21.82 -19.51
C LEU A 167 -49.01 22.94 -18.59
N ASP A 168 -48.08 23.60 -17.90
CA ASP A 168 -48.36 24.78 -17.08
C ASP A 168 -48.91 25.92 -17.93
N ASN A 169 -48.30 26.19 -19.09
CA ASN A 169 -48.78 27.19 -20.04
C ASN A 169 -50.17 26.84 -20.59
N ILE A 170 -50.45 25.58 -20.91
CA ILE A 170 -51.78 25.14 -21.35
C ILE A 170 -52.80 25.28 -20.21
N SER A 171 -52.43 24.96 -18.97
CA SER A 171 -53.28 25.14 -17.79
C SER A 171 -53.55 26.63 -17.51
N TRP A 172 -52.54 27.47 -17.69
CA TRP A 172 -52.64 28.92 -17.63
C TRP A 172 -53.60 29.41 -18.71
N ILE A 173 -53.40 29.05 -19.98
CA ILE A 173 -54.31 29.41 -21.08
C ILE A 173 -55.75 28.96 -20.79
N LYS A 174 -55.94 27.76 -20.23
CA LYS A 174 -57.26 27.23 -19.88
C LYS A 174 -57.90 28.00 -18.72
N SER A 175 -57.12 28.44 -17.74
CA SER A 175 -57.60 29.25 -16.61
C SER A 175 -57.74 30.74 -16.94
N THR A 176 -57.02 31.23 -17.95
CA THR A 176 -57.13 32.58 -18.49
C THR A 176 -58.05 32.70 -19.69
N ASN A 177 -58.64 31.60 -20.20
CA ASN A 177 -59.90 31.72 -20.95
C ASN A 177 -60.77 32.59 -20.05
N PHE A 178 -61.13 33.79 -20.52
CA PHE A 178 -61.60 34.89 -19.70
C PHE A 178 -63.13 34.80 -19.51
N PRO A 179 -63.76 33.97 -18.64
CA PRO A 179 -65.16 34.22 -18.32
C PRO A 179 -65.27 35.58 -17.65
N GLU A 180 -64.32 35.95 -16.79
CA GLU A 180 -64.40 37.19 -16.01
C GLU A 180 -63.91 38.43 -16.76
N GLY A 181 -62.90 38.31 -17.63
CA GLY A 181 -62.49 39.42 -18.50
C GLY A 181 -63.49 39.67 -19.62
N ARG A 182 -64.14 38.62 -20.14
CA ARG A 182 -65.17 38.75 -21.17
C ARG A 182 -66.47 39.28 -20.59
N THR A 183 -66.89 38.90 -19.39
CA THR A 183 -68.06 39.52 -18.74
C THR A 183 -67.80 40.97 -18.35
N LYS A 184 -66.60 41.32 -17.87
CA LYS A 184 -66.22 42.72 -17.61
C LYS A 184 -66.15 43.55 -18.90
N LEU A 185 -65.67 42.98 -20.00
CA LEU A 185 -65.65 43.65 -21.29
C LEU A 185 -67.08 43.87 -21.83
N GLU A 186 -67.93 42.84 -21.76
CA GLU A 186 -69.34 42.92 -22.13
C GLU A 186 -70.11 43.93 -21.25
N SER A 187 -69.83 43.99 -19.94
CA SER A 187 -70.45 45.00 -19.07
C SER A 187 -70.03 46.42 -19.44
N VAL A 188 -68.75 46.65 -19.73
CA VAL A 188 -68.27 47.97 -20.18
C VAL A 188 -68.84 48.33 -21.56
N LEU A 189 -68.98 47.36 -22.47
CA LEU A 189 -69.60 47.56 -23.79
C LEU A 189 -71.08 47.92 -23.68
N THR A 190 -71.82 47.26 -22.80
CA THR A 190 -73.24 47.55 -22.56
C THR A 190 -73.42 48.91 -21.89
N GLU A 191 -72.58 49.27 -20.92
CA GLU A 191 -72.59 50.59 -20.27
C GLU A 191 -72.25 51.72 -21.26
N LEU A 192 -71.22 51.53 -22.09
CA LEU A 192 -70.86 52.46 -23.18
C LEU A 192 -72.02 52.62 -24.18
N SER A 193 -72.65 51.52 -24.60
CA SER A 193 -73.79 51.56 -25.53
C SER A 193 -74.97 52.32 -24.92
N SER A 194 -75.23 52.15 -23.63
CA SER A 194 -76.27 52.89 -22.90
C SER A 194 -75.97 54.39 -22.81
N ALA A 195 -74.70 54.77 -22.59
CA ALA A 195 -74.28 56.16 -22.56
C ALA A 195 -74.41 56.84 -23.93
N ILE A 196 -74.06 56.12 -25.01
CA ILE A 196 -74.24 56.61 -26.39
C ILE A 196 -75.73 56.79 -26.71
N ALA A 197 -76.58 55.85 -26.31
CA ALA A 197 -78.03 55.98 -26.49
C ALA A 197 -78.60 57.18 -25.68
N GLY A 198 -78.10 57.39 -24.46
CA GLY A 198 -78.44 58.56 -23.63
C GLY A 198 -78.05 59.88 -24.29
N LEU A 199 -76.82 59.97 -24.82
CA LEU A 199 -76.35 61.14 -25.58
C LEU A 199 -77.18 61.37 -26.85
N GLN A 200 -77.53 60.30 -27.58
CA GLN A 200 -78.37 60.41 -28.77
C GLN A 200 -79.77 60.93 -28.44
N SER A 201 -80.38 60.46 -27.34
CA SER A 201 -81.67 60.94 -26.87
C SER A 201 -81.62 62.41 -26.46
N GLN A 202 -80.60 62.82 -25.71
CA GLN A 202 -80.39 64.24 -25.34
C GLN A 202 -80.19 65.11 -26.57
N TYR A 203 -79.40 64.65 -27.55
CA TYR A 203 -79.22 65.36 -28.81
C TYR A 203 -80.54 65.52 -29.58
N GLN A 204 -81.37 64.48 -29.62
CA GLN A 204 -82.69 64.55 -30.25
C GLN A 204 -83.64 65.51 -29.52
N ALA A 205 -83.65 65.52 -28.19
CA ALA A 205 -84.43 66.45 -27.40
C ALA A 205 -84.01 67.91 -27.66
N LEU A 206 -82.71 68.19 -27.73
CA LEU A 206 -82.20 69.53 -28.11
C LEU A 206 -82.60 69.93 -29.53
N CYS A 207 -82.60 68.99 -30.48
CA CYS A 207 -83.06 69.26 -31.84
C CYS A 207 -84.57 69.55 -31.88
N GLN A 208 -85.39 68.82 -31.12
CA GLN A 208 -86.84 69.09 -31.02
C GLN A 208 -87.11 70.43 -30.35
N MET A 209 -86.41 70.76 -29.27
CA MET A 209 -86.53 72.06 -28.59
C MET A 209 -86.15 73.22 -29.52
N ARG A 210 -85.08 73.07 -30.31
CA ARG A 210 -84.67 74.05 -31.31
C ARG A 210 -85.71 74.23 -32.41
N LYS A 211 -86.30 73.13 -32.90
CA LYS A 211 -87.41 73.19 -33.87
C LYS A 211 -88.61 73.94 -33.28
N GLY A 212 -89.05 73.57 -32.08
CA GLY A 212 -90.16 74.25 -31.40
C GLY A 212 -89.89 75.74 -31.15
N MET A 213 -88.67 76.12 -30.79
CA MET A 213 -88.28 77.52 -30.62
C MET A 213 -88.30 78.29 -31.95
N ASN A 214 -87.84 77.66 -33.04
CA ASN A 214 -87.90 78.24 -34.38
C ASN A 214 -89.35 78.38 -34.87
N ASP A 215 -90.21 77.41 -34.58
CA ASP A 215 -91.62 77.46 -34.92
C ASP A 215 -92.34 78.58 -34.15
N MET A 216 -92.01 78.80 -32.87
CA MET A 216 -92.50 79.93 -32.08
C MET A 216 -91.98 81.28 -32.60
N TYR A 217 -90.71 81.35 -33.02
CA TYR A 217 -90.14 82.54 -33.64
C TYR A 217 -90.90 82.90 -34.94
N ILE A 218 -91.13 81.91 -35.80
CA ILE A 218 -91.91 82.09 -37.04
C ILE A 218 -93.36 82.48 -36.72
N ALA A 219 -94.01 81.84 -35.74
CA ALA A 219 -95.37 82.18 -35.32
C ALA A 219 -95.46 83.62 -34.76
N SER A 220 -94.44 84.09 -34.05
CA SER A 220 -94.37 85.47 -33.55
C SER A 220 -94.12 86.51 -34.65
N ALA A 221 -93.40 86.13 -35.71
CA ALA A 221 -93.14 86.99 -36.86
C ALA A 221 -94.33 87.10 -37.83
N ASN A 222 -95.21 86.09 -37.85
CA ASN A 222 -96.40 86.05 -38.72
C ASN A 222 -97.65 86.69 -38.09
N ASN A 223 -97.56 87.14 -36.82
CA ASN A 223 -98.65 87.75 -36.06
C ASN A 223 -98.41 89.25 -35.79
N ARG A 224 -97.61 89.89 -36.65
CA ARG A 224 -97.33 91.33 -36.73
C ARG A 224 -97.63 91.80 -38.14
#